data_AF-A0AAY5KMZ5-F1
#
_entry.id   AF-A0AAY5KMZ5-F1
#
_cell.length_a   1.000
_cell.length_b   1.000
_cell.length_c   1.000
_cell.angle_alpha   90.00
_cell.angle_beta   90.00
_cell.angle_gamma   90.00
#
_symmetry.space_group_name_H-M   'P 1'
#
loop_
_entity.id
_entity.type
_entity.pdbx_description
1 polymer ?
#
loop_
_entity_poly.entity_id
_entity_poly.type
_entity_poly.pdbx_seq_one_letter_code
_entity_poly.pdbx_strand_id
1 'polypeptide(L)'
;CQRFFVNEAYWERPHGPVFLYISGEGPVSEFDVLAGHHADMAEDHGALLVTLEHRFYGDSINEDGLKTENLRHLSSQQALADIAVFHQYISDRFDLSEKNTWISFGGSYAGALSAWLRGKFPHLVYGSVASSAPVKATLDFSAYNQVVGLSLTDVDVGGSEKCVSDIREAFVDVEAALLAGNTTEVERDFFCCKPPVELEDQLELMQSLADIIMGTVQYNEEGGVMTIDKLCDIMTNETGAYEEETKAYDRLIKLIYRVTGGDPCLEVSHGKTLEDLGNTDLESAGNSERAWYYQACTEFGFFQTCEDASCPFSQTLSLHSQTDLCSELFDVPRHSLPGRIAFTNKYYGETHPHTDRVLYVNGDIDPWHKLSVLEEDLNKGSKDMAVFIKGTAHCADMSSERAADRPALKLARKAIERQVAMWLKEAAWELMG
;
A
#
# COMPACT_ATOMS: atom_id res chain seq x y z
N CYS A 1 -21.95 -12.45 2.82
CA CYS A 1 -21.07 -13.32 3.65
C CYS A 1 -19.65 -12.83 3.46
N GLN A 2 -18.78 -12.95 4.46
CA GLN A 2 -17.37 -12.55 4.34
C GLN A 2 -16.52 -13.77 4.00
N ARG A 3 -15.69 -13.67 2.95
CA ARG A 3 -14.80 -14.73 2.48
C ARG A 3 -13.61 -14.84 3.43
N PHE A 4 -13.15 -16.07 3.66
CA PHE A 4 -11.99 -16.36 4.49
C PHE A 4 -11.36 -17.66 4.03
N PHE A 5 -10.06 -17.81 4.28
CA PHE A 5 -9.34 -19.06 4.05
C PHE A 5 -8.72 -19.56 5.35
N VAL A 6 -8.55 -20.88 5.44
CA VAL A 6 -7.95 -21.56 6.60
C VAL A 6 -6.95 -22.58 6.08
N ASN A 7 -5.76 -22.59 6.68
CA ASN A 7 -4.78 -23.64 6.47
C ASN A 7 -4.44 -24.30 7.81
N GLU A 8 -4.77 -25.59 7.91
CA GLU A 8 -4.57 -26.41 9.10
C GLU A 8 -3.33 -27.32 8.99
N ALA A 9 -2.59 -27.28 7.87
CA ALA A 9 -1.57 -28.26 7.55
C ALA A 9 -0.46 -28.37 8.60
N TYR A 10 -0.15 -27.27 9.27
CA TYR A 10 0.91 -27.18 10.28
C TYR A 10 0.38 -27.17 11.72
N TRP A 11 -0.94 -27.12 11.93
CA TRP A 11 -1.47 -26.80 13.25
C TRP A 11 -1.27 -27.93 14.28
N GLU A 12 -0.50 -27.65 15.33
CA GLU A 12 -0.26 -28.55 16.45
C GLU A 12 -1.46 -28.61 17.41
N ARG A 13 -2.47 -29.39 17.04
CA ARG A 13 -3.69 -29.53 17.84
C ARG A 13 -3.42 -30.14 19.23
N PRO A 14 -4.11 -29.68 20.30
CA PRO A 14 -5.09 -28.58 20.31
C PRO A 14 -4.47 -27.22 20.75
N HIS A 15 -3.15 -27.13 20.90
CA HIS A 15 -2.51 -26.02 21.62
C HIS A 15 -1.66 -25.09 20.75
N GLY A 16 -1.51 -25.38 19.45
CA GLY A 16 -0.81 -24.52 18.52
C GLY A 16 -1.43 -23.12 18.46
N PRO A 17 -0.61 -22.06 18.27
CA PRO A 17 -1.08 -20.69 18.17
C PRO A 17 -1.94 -20.48 16.91
N VAL A 18 -2.53 -19.30 16.78
CA VAL A 18 -3.27 -18.89 15.58
C VAL A 18 -2.59 -17.68 14.96
N PHE A 19 -2.25 -17.78 13.68
CA PHE A 19 -1.73 -16.68 12.90
C PHE A 19 -2.84 -16.16 12.01
N LEU A 20 -3.26 -14.93 12.28
CA LEU A 20 -4.28 -14.21 11.53
C LEU A 20 -3.59 -13.28 10.52
N TYR A 21 -3.67 -13.62 9.24
CA TYR A 21 -3.33 -12.68 8.17
C TYR A 21 -4.54 -11.80 7.86
N ILE A 22 -4.39 -10.49 7.94
CA ILE A 22 -5.46 -9.54 7.61
C ILE A 22 -5.29 -9.15 6.14
N SER A 23 -6.35 -9.30 5.35
CA SER A 23 -6.41 -8.79 3.99
C SER A 23 -6.74 -7.29 3.98
N GLY A 24 -6.17 -6.55 3.02
CA GLY A 24 -6.36 -5.11 2.86
C GLY A 24 -7.42 -4.77 1.82
N GLU A 25 -7.08 -3.79 1.00
CA GLU A 25 -7.88 -3.14 -0.04
C GLU A 25 -7.97 -3.94 -1.34
N GLY A 26 -8.18 -5.26 -1.23
CA GLY A 26 -8.23 -6.13 -2.40
C GLY A 26 -8.83 -7.51 -2.11
N PRO A 27 -9.04 -8.32 -3.15
CA PRO A 27 -9.52 -9.68 -3.00
C PRO A 27 -8.50 -10.54 -2.25
N VAL A 28 -8.96 -11.28 -1.25
CA VAL A 28 -8.15 -12.30 -0.57
C VAL A 28 -8.01 -13.55 -1.45
N SER A 29 -6.90 -14.26 -1.30
CA SER A 29 -6.58 -15.48 -2.04
C SER A 29 -6.21 -16.63 -1.09
N GLU A 30 -6.30 -17.86 -1.57
CA GLU A 30 -5.78 -19.02 -0.84
C GLU A 30 -4.27 -18.90 -0.58
N PHE A 31 -3.54 -18.19 -1.44
CA PHE A 31 -2.10 -17.94 -1.26
C PHE A 31 -1.78 -17.22 0.04
N ASP A 32 -2.70 -16.39 0.57
CA ASP A 32 -2.51 -15.64 1.82
C ASP A 32 -2.40 -16.54 3.06
N VAL A 33 -2.76 -17.83 2.95
CA VAL A 33 -2.55 -18.84 4.02
C VAL A 33 -1.61 -19.97 3.60
N LEU A 34 -1.02 -19.90 2.40
CA LEU A 34 -0.13 -20.94 1.87
C LEU A 34 1.33 -20.49 1.70
N ALA A 35 1.58 -19.20 1.56
CA ALA A 35 2.91 -18.66 1.32
C ALA A 35 3.10 -17.30 2.01
N GLY A 36 4.36 -16.87 2.13
CA GLY A 36 4.74 -15.64 2.83
C GLY A 36 5.45 -15.94 4.15
N HIS A 37 6.10 -14.92 4.70
CA HIS A 37 6.89 -15.05 5.91
C HIS A 37 6.05 -15.47 7.13
N HIS A 38 4.80 -15.03 7.21
CA HIS A 38 3.84 -15.48 8.22
C HIS A 38 3.49 -16.96 8.07
N ALA A 39 3.43 -17.47 6.84
CA ALA A 39 3.18 -18.89 6.58
C ALA A 39 4.40 -19.75 6.93
N ASP A 40 5.61 -19.28 6.60
CA ASP A 40 6.87 -19.94 6.98
C ASP A 40 6.97 -20.03 8.52
N MET A 41 6.70 -18.93 9.24
CA MET A 41 6.68 -18.93 10.71
C MET A 41 5.57 -19.81 11.29
N ALA A 42 4.43 -19.96 10.61
CA ALA A 42 3.36 -20.83 11.06
C ALA A 42 3.77 -22.31 11.00
N GLU A 43 4.53 -22.72 9.99
CA GLU A 43 5.14 -24.05 9.92
C GLU A 43 6.08 -24.27 11.10
N ASP A 44 6.98 -23.32 11.38
CA ASP A 44 7.94 -23.40 12.48
C ASP A 44 7.30 -23.46 13.88
N HIS A 45 6.14 -22.81 14.05
CA HIS A 45 5.45 -22.68 15.34
C HIS A 45 4.22 -23.58 15.49
N GLY A 46 3.93 -24.42 14.50
CA GLY A 46 2.77 -25.29 14.53
C GLY A 46 1.44 -24.53 14.58
N ALA A 47 1.34 -23.39 13.89
CA ALA A 47 0.22 -22.47 13.99
C ALA A 47 -0.94 -22.84 13.04
N LEU A 48 -2.17 -22.55 13.48
CA LEU A 48 -3.34 -22.47 12.61
C LEU A 48 -3.27 -21.16 11.81
N LEU A 49 -3.28 -21.23 10.49
CA LEU A 49 -3.33 -20.04 9.64
C LEU A 49 -4.75 -19.73 9.21
N VAL A 50 -5.17 -18.48 9.42
CA VAL A 50 -6.46 -17.97 8.95
C VAL A 50 -6.29 -16.61 8.31
N THR A 51 -7.08 -16.33 7.28
CA THR A 51 -7.18 -14.99 6.68
C THR A 51 -8.64 -14.62 6.50
N LEU A 52 -8.97 -13.33 6.63
CA LEU A 52 -10.30 -12.78 6.42
C LEU A 52 -10.25 -11.71 5.34
N GLU A 53 -11.10 -11.84 4.32
CA GLU A 53 -11.26 -10.81 3.31
C GLU A 53 -11.90 -9.56 3.90
N HIS A 54 -11.38 -8.40 3.53
CA HIS A 54 -11.95 -7.14 3.98
C HIS A 54 -13.36 -6.93 3.42
N ARG A 55 -14.28 -6.41 4.24
CA ARG A 55 -15.62 -5.99 3.77
C ARG A 55 -15.50 -5.05 2.56
N PHE A 56 -16.40 -5.16 1.58
CA PHE A 56 -16.41 -4.34 0.36
C PHE A 56 -15.26 -4.61 -0.63
N TYR A 57 -14.42 -5.63 -0.41
CA TYR A 57 -13.41 -6.07 -1.37
C TYR A 57 -13.63 -7.53 -1.76
N GLY A 58 -13.20 -7.90 -2.96
CA GLY A 58 -13.33 -9.26 -3.49
C GLY A 58 -14.76 -9.79 -3.49
N ASP A 59 -14.97 -10.96 -2.90
CA ASP A 59 -16.29 -11.61 -2.82
C ASP A 59 -17.06 -11.21 -1.54
N SER A 60 -16.48 -10.32 -0.72
CA SER A 60 -17.03 -9.88 0.57
C SER A 60 -17.85 -8.61 0.45
N ILE A 61 -18.64 -8.54 -0.62
CA ILE A 61 -19.50 -7.40 -0.97
C ILE A 61 -20.94 -7.89 -1.03
N ASN A 62 -21.85 -7.15 -0.39
CA ASN A 62 -23.28 -7.41 -0.57
C ASN A 62 -23.71 -6.97 -1.98
N GLU A 63 -24.80 -7.54 -2.51
CA GLU A 63 -25.33 -7.22 -3.86
C GLU A 63 -25.49 -5.72 -4.13
N ASP A 64 -25.81 -4.94 -3.09
CA ASP A 64 -25.99 -3.50 -3.16
C ASP A 64 -24.85 -2.70 -2.49
N GLY A 65 -23.76 -3.35 -2.10
CA GLY A 65 -22.69 -2.78 -1.28
C GLY A 65 -22.02 -1.56 -1.93
N LEU A 66 -21.71 -1.62 -3.23
CA LEU A 66 -20.97 -0.54 -3.92
C LEU A 66 -21.83 0.69 -4.28
N LYS A 67 -23.13 0.67 -4.00
CA LYS A 67 -23.96 1.86 -4.12
C LYS A 67 -23.51 2.92 -3.12
N THR A 68 -23.46 4.18 -3.54
CA THR A 68 -22.92 5.29 -2.74
C THR A 68 -23.57 5.38 -1.36
N GLU A 69 -24.88 5.15 -1.23
CA GLU A 69 -25.59 5.17 0.06
C GLU A 69 -25.18 4.05 1.03
N ASN A 70 -24.64 2.94 0.51
CA ASN A 70 -24.25 1.76 1.27
C ASN A 70 -22.75 1.74 1.62
N LEU A 71 -21.92 2.49 0.89
CA LEU A 71 -20.50 2.69 1.22
C LEU A 71 -20.28 3.29 2.61
N ARG A 72 -21.29 3.91 3.24
CA ARG A 72 -21.23 4.32 4.66
C ARG A 72 -20.93 3.19 5.65
N HIS A 73 -21.08 1.93 5.23
CA HIS A 73 -20.73 0.75 6.03
C HIS A 73 -19.30 0.25 5.78
N LEU A 74 -18.58 0.84 4.81
CA LEU A 74 -17.16 0.66 4.60
C LEU A 74 -16.40 1.64 5.49
N SER A 75 -15.80 1.10 6.56
CA SER A 75 -14.89 1.86 7.43
C SER A 75 -13.96 0.92 8.17
N SER A 76 -12.80 1.42 8.55
CA SER A 76 -11.79 0.71 9.34
C SER A 76 -12.34 0.19 10.67
N GLN A 77 -13.18 0.97 11.38
CA GLN A 77 -13.74 0.52 12.67
C GLN A 77 -14.66 -0.68 12.48
N GLN A 78 -15.42 -0.67 11.40
CA GLN A 78 -16.34 -1.76 11.08
C GLN A 78 -15.60 -3.00 10.57
N ALA A 79 -14.48 -2.82 9.85
CA ALA A 79 -13.59 -3.92 9.48
C ALA A 79 -12.94 -4.57 10.71
N LEU A 80 -12.46 -3.78 11.67
CA LEU A 80 -11.94 -4.30 12.94
C LEU A 80 -13.01 -5.06 13.74
N ALA A 81 -14.26 -4.58 13.71
CA ALA A 81 -15.39 -5.28 14.34
C ALA A 81 -15.68 -6.63 13.67
N ASP A 82 -15.57 -6.71 12.33
CA ASP A 82 -15.70 -7.99 11.62
C ASP A 82 -14.61 -8.96 12.04
N ILE A 83 -13.36 -8.50 12.15
CA ILE A 83 -12.24 -9.34 12.57
C ILE A 83 -12.48 -9.87 14.00
N ALA A 84 -13.03 -9.06 14.91
CA ALA A 84 -13.38 -9.50 16.26
C ALA A 84 -14.47 -10.59 16.25
N VAL A 85 -15.49 -10.46 15.39
CA VAL A 85 -16.53 -11.49 15.22
C VAL A 85 -15.96 -12.75 14.57
N PHE A 86 -15.09 -12.59 13.57
CA PHE A 86 -14.41 -13.70 12.90
C PHE A 86 -13.51 -14.48 13.84
N HIS A 87 -12.77 -13.80 14.73
CA HIS A 87 -11.99 -14.43 15.79
C HIS A 87 -12.87 -15.35 16.63
N GLN A 88 -14.05 -14.89 17.08
CA GLN A 88 -14.99 -15.73 17.84
C GLN A 88 -15.47 -16.92 17.00
N TYR A 89 -15.84 -16.70 15.74
CA TYR A 89 -16.29 -17.75 14.84
C TYR A 89 -15.24 -18.85 14.63
N ILE A 90 -13.98 -18.47 14.40
CA ILE A 90 -12.86 -19.42 14.25
C ILE A 90 -12.59 -20.13 15.58
N SER A 91 -12.66 -19.41 16.70
CA SER A 91 -12.48 -20.00 18.03
C SER A 91 -13.51 -21.09 18.31
N ASP A 92 -14.78 -20.83 18.03
CA ASP A 92 -15.86 -21.81 18.20
C ASP A 92 -15.73 -22.98 17.20
N ARG A 93 -15.35 -22.70 15.95
CA ARG A 93 -15.22 -23.71 14.90
C ARG A 93 -14.10 -24.72 15.18
N PHE A 94 -13.03 -24.28 15.83
CA PHE A 94 -11.83 -25.08 16.06
C PHE A 94 -11.58 -25.43 17.52
N ASP A 95 -12.56 -25.20 18.41
CA ASP A 95 -12.48 -25.43 19.85
C ASP A 95 -11.26 -24.74 20.50
N LEU A 96 -10.95 -23.52 20.04
CA LEU A 96 -9.82 -22.74 20.54
C LEU A 96 -10.13 -22.16 21.92
N SER A 97 -9.10 -22.01 22.73
CA SER A 97 -9.20 -21.46 24.08
C SER A 97 -8.12 -20.40 24.31
N GLU A 98 -8.06 -19.85 25.51
CA GLU A 98 -7.00 -18.90 25.93
C GLU A 98 -5.58 -19.48 25.77
N LYS A 99 -5.44 -20.80 25.62
CA LYS A 99 -4.16 -21.48 25.34
C LYS A 99 -3.66 -21.31 23.91
N ASN A 100 -4.53 -20.91 22.98
CA ASN A 100 -4.18 -20.69 21.58
C ASN A 100 -3.86 -19.20 21.40
N THR A 101 -2.58 -18.85 21.47
CA THR A 101 -2.14 -17.45 21.33
C THR A 101 -2.38 -16.96 19.90
N TRP A 102 -3.08 -15.85 19.75
CA TRP A 102 -3.31 -15.21 18.45
C TRP A 102 -2.26 -14.14 18.15
N ILE A 103 -1.67 -14.18 16.96
CA ILE A 103 -0.78 -13.14 16.41
C ILE A 103 -1.36 -12.67 15.07
N SER A 104 -1.48 -11.35 14.88
CA SER A 104 -1.96 -10.78 13.62
C SER A 104 -0.82 -10.28 12.73
N PHE A 105 -1.00 -10.38 11.42
CA PHE A 105 -0.07 -9.96 10.39
C PHE A 105 -0.83 -9.15 9.33
N GLY A 106 -0.18 -8.12 8.77
CA GLY A 106 -0.73 -7.38 7.65
C GLY A 106 0.31 -6.43 7.05
N GLY A 107 0.14 -6.13 5.77
CA GLY A 107 0.95 -5.17 5.01
C GLY A 107 0.13 -3.95 4.60
N SER A 108 0.75 -2.79 4.49
CA SER A 108 0.08 -1.56 4.06
C SER A 108 -1.12 -1.20 4.95
N TYR A 109 -2.27 -0.83 4.39
CA TYR A 109 -3.52 -0.64 5.12
C TYR A 109 -3.88 -1.85 5.99
N ALA A 110 -3.65 -3.09 5.52
CA ALA A 110 -3.85 -4.28 6.34
C ALA A 110 -2.89 -4.36 7.54
N GLY A 111 -1.68 -3.83 7.39
CA GLY A 111 -0.73 -3.63 8.49
C GLY A 111 -1.24 -2.62 9.50
N ALA A 112 -1.85 -1.52 9.04
CA ALA A 112 -2.51 -0.57 9.93
C ALA A 112 -3.69 -1.21 10.66
N LEU A 113 -4.52 -2.02 9.99
CA LEU A 113 -5.57 -2.81 10.62
C LEU A 113 -5.01 -3.79 11.66
N SER A 114 -3.89 -4.46 11.38
CA SER A 114 -3.22 -5.37 12.33
C SER A 114 -2.80 -4.65 13.61
N ALA A 115 -2.13 -3.49 13.46
CA ALA A 115 -1.76 -2.64 14.58
C ALA A 115 -2.98 -2.14 15.37
N TRP A 116 -4.02 -1.67 14.68
CA TRP A 116 -5.23 -1.15 15.31
C TRP A 116 -6.07 -2.25 15.96
N LEU A 117 -6.10 -3.46 15.40
CA LEU A 117 -6.74 -4.62 16.02
C LEU A 117 -6.09 -4.92 17.36
N ARG A 118 -4.76 -4.97 17.40
CA ARG A 118 -4.02 -5.15 18.66
C ARG A 118 -4.31 -4.02 19.65
N GLY A 119 -4.41 -2.78 19.19
CA GLY A 119 -4.71 -1.62 20.04
C GLY A 119 -6.14 -1.56 20.57
N LYS A 120 -7.13 -1.97 19.78
CA LYS A 120 -8.56 -1.87 20.12
C LYS A 120 -9.12 -3.13 20.76
N PHE A 121 -8.58 -4.28 20.39
CA PHE A 121 -9.00 -5.59 20.87
C PHE A 121 -7.80 -6.36 21.46
N PRO A 122 -7.10 -5.79 22.46
CA PRO A 122 -5.91 -6.44 23.03
C PRO A 122 -6.21 -7.74 23.78
N HIS A 123 -7.48 -8.06 24.00
CA HIS A 123 -7.96 -9.29 24.61
C HIS A 123 -8.18 -10.41 23.58
N LEU A 124 -8.14 -10.12 22.28
CA LEU A 124 -8.33 -11.10 21.20
C LEU A 124 -7.01 -11.49 20.55
N VAL A 125 -6.09 -10.54 20.38
CA VAL A 125 -4.80 -10.78 19.71
C VAL A 125 -3.66 -10.37 20.62
N TYR A 126 -2.72 -11.28 20.86
CA TYR A 126 -1.63 -11.09 21.82
C TYR A 126 -0.55 -10.15 21.29
N GLY A 127 -0.22 -10.25 20.00
CA GLY A 127 0.78 -9.41 19.33
C GLY A 127 0.46 -9.20 17.85
N SER A 128 1.06 -8.19 17.24
CA SER A 128 0.83 -7.82 15.83
C SER A 128 2.14 -7.51 15.13
N VAL A 129 2.32 -8.04 13.92
CA VAL A 129 3.32 -7.56 12.96
C VAL A 129 2.61 -6.68 11.93
N ALA A 130 3.02 -5.41 11.88
CA ALA A 130 2.43 -4.37 11.03
C ALA A 130 3.50 -3.89 10.03
N SER A 131 3.50 -4.49 8.84
CA SER A 131 4.47 -4.18 7.79
C SER A 131 3.99 -3.01 6.93
N SER A 132 4.89 -2.06 6.68
CA SER A 132 4.68 -0.82 5.92
C SER A 132 3.36 -0.11 6.26
N ALA A 133 2.98 -0.10 7.53
CA ALA A 133 1.64 0.26 7.98
C ALA A 133 1.44 1.79 8.07
N PRO A 134 0.62 2.43 7.21
CA PRO A 134 0.38 3.87 7.27
C PRO A 134 -0.67 4.21 8.35
N VAL A 135 -0.28 4.14 9.62
CA VAL A 135 -1.18 4.36 10.76
C VAL A 135 -1.58 5.83 10.96
N LYS A 136 -0.89 6.77 10.32
CA LYS A 136 -1.18 8.21 10.35
C LYS A 136 -1.93 8.65 9.09
N ALA A 137 -3.25 8.78 9.21
CA ALA A 137 -4.10 9.40 8.18
C ALA A 137 -3.61 10.82 7.86
N THR A 138 -3.45 11.16 6.58
CA THR A 138 -2.87 12.42 6.13
C THR A 138 -3.58 12.89 4.89
N LEU A 139 -4.21 14.08 4.92
CA LEU A 139 -4.99 14.59 3.78
C LEU A 139 -4.12 14.77 2.54
N ASP A 140 -3.13 15.65 2.66
CA ASP A 140 -2.15 15.95 1.63
C ASP A 140 -0.84 15.24 1.95
N PHE A 141 -0.53 14.20 1.19
CA PHE A 141 0.62 13.33 1.40
C PHE A 141 1.74 13.60 0.38
N SER A 142 2.13 14.85 0.21
CA SER A 142 3.30 15.25 -0.60
C SER A 142 4.62 14.58 -0.19
N ALA A 143 4.75 14.18 1.08
CA ALA A 143 5.90 13.43 1.58
C ALA A 143 6.08 12.06 0.90
N TYR A 144 5.04 11.50 0.28
CA TYR A 144 5.16 10.32 -0.57
C TYR A 144 6.14 10.59 -1.72
N ASN A 145 5.89 11.64 -2.50
CA ASN A 145 6.70 11.97 -3.67
C ASN A 145 8.09 12.53 -3.31
N GLN A 146 8.24 13.06 -2.09
CA GLN A 146 9.57 13.35 -1.53
C GLN A 146 10.41 12.08 -1.40
N VAL A 147 9.84 11.02 -0.82
CA VAL A 147 10.55 9.74 -0.68
C VAL A 147 10.81 9.13 -2.05
N VAL A 148 9.84 9.16 -2.98
CA VAL A 148 10.06 8.72 -4.37
C VAL A 148 11.28 9.41 -4.98
N GLY A 149 11.38 10.74 -4.87
CA GLY A 149 12.54 11.49 -5.33
C GLY A 149 13.84 11.04 -4.66
N LEU A 150 13.85 10.87 -3.34
CA LEU A 150 15.03 10.41 -2.60
C LEU A 150 15.45 8.98 -3.00
N SER A 151 14.51 8.06 -3.15
CA SER A 151 14.77 6.68 -3.59
C SER A 151 15.37 6.63 -4.99
N LEU A 152 14.92 7.50 -5.89
CA LEU A 152 15.47 7.63 -7.24
C LEU A 152 16.88 8.26 -7.26
N THR A 153 17.33 8.91 -6.17
CA THR A 153 18.73 9.33 -6.00
C THR A 153 19.61 8.26 -5.33
N ASP A 154 19.02 7.23 -4.72
CA ASP A 154 19.74 6.29 -3.88
C ASP A 154 20.51 5.25 -4.71
N VAL A 155 21.83 5.37 -4.67
CA VAL A 155 22.76 4.51 -5.40
C VAL A 155 22.72 3.04 -4.96
N ASP A 156 22.26 2.74 -3.74
CA ASP A 156 22.17 1.37 -3.23
C ASP A 156 21.02 0.58 -3.88
N VAL A 157 20.10 1.27 -4.56
CA VAL A 157 18.99 0.69 -5.33
C VAL A 157 19.04 1.03 -6.82
N GLY A 158 20.19 1.54 -7.29
CA GLY A 158 20.43 1.88 -8.70
C GLY A 158 19.97 3.29 -9.10
N GLY A 159 19.64 4.14 -8.14
CA GLY A 159 19.31 5.54 -8.34
C GLY A 159 20.53 6.44 -8.61
N SER A 160 20.26 7.68 -9.02
CA SER A 160 21.27 8.75 -9.12
C SER A 160 20.61 10.13 -9.18
N GLU A 161 21.36 11.18 -8.82
CA GLU A 161 20.92 12.58 -9.00
C GLU A 161 20.55 12.88 -10.47
N LYS A 162 21.27 12.28 -11.42
CA LYS A 162 20.97 12.41 -12.85
C LYS A 162 19.62 11.80 -13.20
N CYS A 163 19.28 10.63 -12.65
CA CYS A 163 18.00 9.97 -12.87
C CYS A 163 16.83 10.90 -12.49
N VAL A 164 16.89 11.52 -11.31
CA VAL A 164 15.85 12.46 -10.86
C VAL A 164 15.83 13.73 -11.71
N SER A 165 16.99 14.27 -12.08
CA SER A 165 17.07 15.43 -12.98
C SER A 165 16.41 15.16 -14.33
N ASP A 166 16.72 14.01 -14.94
CA ASP A 166 16.19 13.63 -16.25
C ASP A 166 14.68 13.32 -16.18
N ILE A 167 14.19 12.75 -15.08
CA ILE A 167 12.74 12.57 -14.86
C ILE A 167 12.05 13.93 -14.76
N ARG A 168 12.58 14.87 -13.96
CA ARG A 168 12.02 16.22 -13.85
C ARG A 168 11.99 16.93 -15.20
N GLU A 169 13.08 16.86 -15.96
CA GLU A 169 13.16 17.44 -17.30
C GLU A 169 12.10 16.83 -18.24
N ALA A 170 11.93 15.51 -18.21
CA ALA A 170 10.94 14.85 -19.04
C ALA A 170 9.51 15.32 -18.71
N PHE A 171 9.14 15.44 -17.43
CA PHE A 171 7.82 15.93 -17.03
C PHE A 171 7.59 17.40 -17.46
N VAL A 172 8.62 18.24 -17.35
CA VAL A 172 8.58 19.63 -17.86
C VAL A 172 8.35 19.65 -19.38
N ASP A 173 8.99 18.76 -20.12
CA ASP A 173 8.81 18.64 -21.57
C ASP A 173 7.39 18.17 -21.94
N VAL A 174 6.79 17.24 -21.19
CA VAL A 174 5.39 16.83 -21.39
C VAL A 174 4.45 18.01 -21.17
N GLU A 175 4.60 18.76 -20.06
CA GLU A 175 3.80 19.95 -19.79
C GLU A 175 3.93 20.99 -20.91
N ALA A 176 5.16 21.24 -21.38
CA ALA A 176 5.41 22.19 -22.46
C ALA A 176 4.72 21.77 -23.77
N ALA A 177 4.72 20.48 -24.09
CA ALA A 177 4.02 19.95 -25.26
C ALA A 177 2.49 20.12 -25.15
N LEU A 178 1.92 19.83 -23.98
CA LEU A 178 0.49 20.02 -23.71
C LEU A 178 0.08 21.50 -23.79
N LEU A 179 0.86 22.41 -23.18
CA LEU A 179 0.64 23.86 -23.24
C LEU A 179 0.75 24.43 -24.66
N ALA A 180 1.58 23.82 -25.51
CA ALA A 180 1.69 24.17 -26.92
C ALA A 180 0.50 23.68 -27.77
N GLY A 181 -0.39 22.86 -27.21
CA GLY A 181 -1.52 22.25 -27.91
C GLY A 181 -1.14 21.02 -28.73
N ASN A 182 0.00 20.39 -28.48
CA ASN A 182 0.50 19.23 -29.22
C ASN A 182 -0.14 17.90 -28.74
N THR A 183 -1.43 17.89 -28.41
CA THR A 183 -2.10 16.76 -27.75
C THR A 183 -2.14 15.49 -28.59
N THR A 184 -2.23 15.59 -29.93
CA THR A 184 -2.15 14.43 -30.84
C THR A 184 -0.75 13.80 -30.89
N GLU A 185 0.30 14.59 -30.71
CA GLU A 185 1.66 14.07 -30.62
C GLU A 185 1.86 13.34 -29.30
N VAL A 186 1.46 13.97 -28.19
CA VAL A 186 1.50 13.36 -26.86
C VAL A 186 0.69 12.05 -26.80
N GLU A 187 -0.51 12.02 -27.40
CA GLU A 187 -1.32 10.80 -27.54
C GLU A 187 -0.53 9.66 -28.19
N ARG A 188 0.10 9.93 -29.34
CA ARG A 188 0.88 8.93 -30.08
C ARG A 188 2.09 8.48 -29.28
N ASP A 189 2.79 9.42 -28.66
CA ASP A 189 4.06 9.21 -27.99
C ASP A 189 3.88 8.38 -26.71
N PHE A 190 2.84 8.65 -25.92
CA PHE A 190 2.52 7.90 -24.69
C PHE A 190 1.46 6.81 -24.90
N PHE A 191 1.05 6.59 -26.14
CA PHE A 191 0.07 5.58 -26.53
C PHE A 191 -1.26 5.70 -25.76
N CYS A 192 -1.74 6.94 -25.61
CA CYS A 192 -2.98 7.23 -24.91
C CYS A 192 -4.19 6.65 -25.67
N CYS A 193 -5.24 6.25 -24.95
CA CYS A 193 -6.47 5.73 -25.56
C CYS A 193 -7.19 6.79 -26.41
N LYS A 194 -7.04 8.06 -26.03
CA LYS A 194 -7.58 9.25 -26.70
C LYS A 194 -6.62 10.43 -26.49
N PRO A 195 -6.68 11.47 -27.34
CA PRO A 195 -5.89 12.67 -27.12
C PRO A 195 -6.35 13.42 -25.86
N PRO A 196 -5.43 13.84 -24.98
CA PRO A 196 -5.76 14.60 -23.77
C PRO A 196 -6.02 16.08 -24.12
N VAL A 197 -7.20 16.36 -24.68
CA VAL A 197 -7.56 17.70 -25.17
C VAL A 197 -7.97 18.62 -24.03
N GLU A 198 -8.83 18.14 -23.13
CA GLU A 198 -9.34 18.92 -22.00
C GLU A 198 -8.29 18.98 -20.87
N LEU A 199 -8.38 20.00 -20.01
CA LEU A 199 -7.42 20.18 -18.92
C LEU A 199 -7.43 18.98 -17.98
N GLU A 200 -8.60 18.46 -17.66
CA GLU A 200 -8.77 17.32 -16.77
C GLU A 200 -8.09 16.06 -17.34
N ASP A 201 -8.23 15.79 -18.64
CA ASP A 201 -7.54 14.67 -19.31
C ASP A 201 -6.00 14.86 -19.31
N GLN A 202 -5.53 16.11 -19.37
CA GLN A 202 -4.10 16.42 -19.24
C GLN A 202 -3.58 16.13 -17.82
N LEU A 203 -4.37 16.46 -16.79
CA LEU A 203 -4.03 16.13 -15.40
C LEU A 203 -3.99 14.62 -15.17
N GLU A 204 -4.95 13.88 -15.73
CA GLU A 204 -4.99 12.42 -15.66
C GLU A 204 -3.78 11.78 -16.35
N LEU A 205 -3.34 12.33 -17.50
CA LEU A 205 -2.09 11.89 -18.13
C LEU A 205 -0.89 12.12 -17.19
N MET A 206 -0.74 13.31 -16.61
CA MET A 206 0.39 13.62 -15.73
C MET A 206 0.39 12.73 -14.48
N GLN A 207 -0.79 12.46 -13.90
CA GLN A 207 -0.96 11.52 -12.80
C GLN A 207 -0.58 10.09 -13.22
N SER A 208 -1.09 9.60 -14.36
CA SER A 208 -0.81 8.26 -14.87
C SER A 208 0.69 8.02 -15.12
N LEU A 209 1.38 9.02 -15.69
CA LEU A 209 2.83 8.96 -15.90
C LEU A 209 3.60 8.91 -14.58
N ALA A 210 3.17 9.69 -13.57
CA ALA A 210 3.77 9.68 -12.24
C ALA A 210 3.52 8.34 -11.53
N ASP A 211 2.29 7.82 -11.57
CA ASP A 211 1.87 6.58 -10.92
C ASP A 211 2.71 5.38 -11.36
N ILE A 212 3.12 5.33 -12.63
CA ILE A 212 4.02 4.30 -13.16
C ILE A 212 5.40 4.33 -12.48
N ILE A 213 5.95 5.52 -12.26
CA ILE A 213 7.25 5.70 -11.58
C ILE A 213 7.08 5.49 -10.07
N MET A 214 6.03 6.06 -9.48
CA MET A 214 5.67 5.91 -8.06
C MET A 214 5.50 4.44 -7.70
N GLY A 215 4.75 3.67 -8.49
CA GLY A 215 4.55 2.23 -8.31
C GLY A 215 5.84 1.44 -8.47
N THR A 216 6.72 1.83 -9.40
CA THR A 216 8.06 1.22 -9.56
C THR A 216 8.91 1.38 -8.29
N VAL A 217 8.87 2.56 -7.66
CA VAL A 217 9.58 2.80 -6.39
C VAL A 217 8.93 2.03 -5.24
N GLN A 218 7.60 2.14 -5.09
CA GLN A 218 6.85 1.48 -4.01
C GLN A 218 7.05 -0.04 -4.01
N TYR A 219 7.14 -0.67 -5.19
CA TYR A 219 7.27 -2.13 -5.32
C TYR A 219 8.63 -2.57 -5.90
N ASN A 220 9.68 -1.78 -5.70
CA ASN A 220 11.02 -2.09 -6.20
C ASN A 220 11.50 -3.46 -5.68
N GLU A 221 11.81 -4.39 -6.59
CA GLU A 221 12.22 -5.78 -6.31
C GLU A 221 11.15 -6.71 -5.69
N GLU A 222 9.92 -6.23 -5.55
CA GLU A 222 8.79 -6.94 -4.95
C GLU A 222 7.80 -7.50 -5.99
N GLY A 223 8.34 -8.06 -7.07
CA GLY A 223 7.56 -8.76 -8.11
C GLY A 223 7.10 -7.90 -9.30
N GLY A 224 7.38 -6.60 -9.28
CA GLY A 224 7.11 -5.69 -10.39
C GLY A 224 7.94 -5.96 -11.66
N VAL A 225 7.45 -5.47 -12.80
CA VAL A 225 8.13 -5.57 -14.12
C VAL A 225 9.37 -4.68 -14.21
N MET A 226 9.42 -3.63 -13.40
CA MET A 226 10.46 -2.60 -13.38
C MET A 226 11.09 -2.51 -11.98
N THR A 227 12.33 -2.05 -11.91
CA THR A 227 13.05 -1.70 -10.69
C THR A 227 13.62 -0.29 -10.83
N ILE A 228 13.98 0.35 -9.72
CA ILE A 228 14.62 1.68 -9.72
C ILE A 228 15.88 1.67 -10.59
N ASP A 229 16.75 0.68 -10.41
CA ASP A 229 17.94 0.45 -11.23
C ASP A 229 17.66 0.48 -12.74
N LYS A 230 16.72 -0.35 -13.22
CA LYS A 230 16.36 -0.40 -14.64
C LYS A 230 15.69 0.87 -15.14
N LEU A 231 14.85 1.48 -14.30
CA LEU A 231 14.19 2.74 -14.61
C LEU A 231 15.22 3.85 -14.79
N CYS A 232 16.16 3.97 -13.87
CA CYS A 232 17.21 4.97 -13.92
C CYS A 232 18.22 4.71 -15.05
N ASP A 233 18.53 3.46 -15.37
CA ASP A 233 19.29 3.10 -16.57
C ASP A 233 18.60 3.60 -17.85
N ILE A 234 17.28 3.43 -17.97
CA ILE A 234 16.52 3.95 -19.12
C ILE A 234 16.56 5.48 -19.14
N MET A 235 16.29 6.11 -18.00
CA MET A 235 16.16 7.56 -17.92
C MET A 235 17.49 8.30 -18.04
N THR A 236 18.63 7.67 -17.79
CA THR A 236 19.95 8.32 -17.88
C THR A 236 20.73 7.96 -19.16
N ASN A 237 20.25 6.99 -19.94
CA ASN A 237 20.94 6.57 -21.17
C ASN A 237 20.68 7.53 -22.33
N GLU A 238 21.59 8.49 -22.50
CA GLU A 238 21.55 9.50 -23.56
C GLU A 238 21.83 8.93 -24.96
N THR A 239 22.40 7.71 -25.07
CA THR A 239 22.76 7.12 -26.37
C THR A 239 21.59 6.41 -27.04
N GLY A 240 21.16 6.93 -28.19
CA GLY A 240 20.17 6.26 -29.05
C GLY A 240 20.76 5.10 -29.86
N ALA A 241 19.88 4.27 -30.44
CA ALA A 241 20.25 3.18 -31.34
C ALA A 241 20.98 3.63 -32.63
N TYR A 242 21.00 4.95 -32.89
CA TYR A 242 21.54 5.59 -34.10
C TYR A 242 22.50 6.76 -33.79
N GLU A 243 23.21 6.76 -32.65
CA GLU A 243 24.22 7.76 -32.27
C GLU A 243 23.74 9.22 -32.10
N GLU A 244 22.43 9.49 -32.18
CA GLU A 244 21.85 10.78 -31.76
C GLU A 244 21.55 10.80 -30.25
N GLU A 245 21.83 11.94 -29.61
CA GLU A 245 21.50 12.21 -28.21
C GLU A 245 19.97 12.20 -28.06
N THR A 246 19.45 11.23 -27.30
CA THR A 246 18.01 11.16 -27.02
C THR A 246 17.66 12.18 -25.95
N LYS A 247 16.48 12.81 -26.01
CA LYS A 247 16.05 13.76 -24.98
C LYS A 247 15.40 13.04 -23.80
N ALA A 248 15.27 13.74 -22.67
CA ALA A 248 14.58 13.21 -21.47
C ALA A 248 13.15 12.75 -21.80
N TYR A 249 12.40 13.54 -22.57
CA TYR A 249 11.08 13.19 -23.11
C TYR A 249 11.06 11.84 -23.84
N ASP A 250 12.01 11.58 -24.76
CA ASP A 250 12.09 10.32 -25.50
C ASP A 250 12.41 9.12 -24.61
N ARG A 251 13.20 9.35 -23.55
CA ARG A 251 13.53 8.30 -22.56
C ARG A 251 12.32 7.98 -21.69
N LEU A 252 11.51 8.97 -21.33
CA LEU A 252 10.26 8.75 -20.63
C LEU A 252 9.28 7.93 -21.47
N ILE A 253 9.09 8.25 -22.76
CA ILE A 253 8.27 7.42 -23.68
C ILE A 253 8.72 5.94 -23.64
N LYS A 254 10.03 5.71 -23.76
CA LYS A 254 10.58 4.34 -23.71
C LYS A 254 10.29 3.67 -22.37
N LEU A 255 10.43 4.39 -21.26
CA LEU A 255 10.14 3.87 -19.93
C LEU A 255 8.68 3.45 -19.82
N ILE A 256 7.75 4.34 -20.18
CA ILE A 256 6.31 4.08 -20.13
C ILE A 256 5.97 2.86 -20.97
N TYR A 257 6.43 2.80 -22.23
CA TYR A 257 6.21 1.64 -23.10
C TYR A 257 6.79 0.33 -22.53
N ARG A 258 7.88 0.38 -21.77
CA ARG A 258 8.45 -0.83 -21.13
C ARG A 258 7.59 -1.35 -19.99
N VAL A 259 6.87 -0.48 -19.30
CA VAL A 259 5.99 -0.85 -18.20
C VAL A 259 4.60 -1.23 -18.71
N THR A 260 4.02 -0.43 -19.61
CA THR A 260 2.62 -0.55 -20.06
C THR A 260 2.46 -1.16 -21.45
N GLY A 261 3.53 -1.50 -22.17
CA GLY A 261 3.45 -1.95 -23.57
C GLY A 261 2.70 -3.28 -23.80
N GLY A 262 2.23 -3.92 -22.73
CA GLY A 262 1.27 -5.04 -22.81
C GLY A 262 -0.20 -4.60 -22.89
N ASP A 263 -0.51 -3.36 -22.51
CA ASP A 263 -1.85 -2.80 -22.48
C ASP A 263 -2.26 -2.23 -23.86
N PRO A 264 -3.56 -2.21 -24.18
CA PRO A 264 -4.03 -1.70 -25.47
C PRO A 264 -3.81 -0.20 -25.68
N CYS A 265 -3.74 0.58 -24.59
CA CYS A 265 -3.47 2.01 -24.55
C CYS A 265 -3.41 2.50 -23.09
N LEU A 266 -2.85 3.68 -22.85
CA LEU A 266 -2.91 4.37 -21.55
C LEU A 266 -4.23 5.15 -21.46
N GLU A 267 -5.12 4.75 -20.55
CA GLU A 267 -6.38 5.48 -20.32
C GLU A 267 -6.09 6.74 -19.50
N VAL A 268 -6.44 7.90 -20.06
CA VAL A 268 -6.15 9.23 -19.50
C VAL A 268 -7.38 10.14 -19.55
N SER A 269 -8.56 9.58 -19.83
CA SER A 269 -9.78 10.36 -19.86
C SER A 269 -10.37 10.52 -18.46
N HIS A 270 -10.55 11.76 -18.02
CA HIS A 270 -11.18 12.05 -16.74
C HIS A 270 -12.64 11.54 -16.70
N GLY A 271 -13.34 11.65 -17.82
CA GLY A 271 -14.68 11.07 -17.95
C GLY A 271 -14.70 9.55 -17.77
N LYS A 272 -13.62 8.86 -18.15
CA LYS A 272 -13.48 7.42 -17.93
C LYS A 272 -13.16 7.10 -16.47
N THR A 273 -12.29 7.89 -15.82
CA THR A 273 -12.06 7.84 -14.36
C THR A 273 -13.38 7.95 -13.59
N LEU A 274 -14.24 8.92 -13.94
CA LEU A 274 -15.56 9.09 -13.32
C LEU A 274 -16.50 7.92 -13.59
N GLU A 275 -16.48 7.35 -14.80
CA GLU A 275 -17.28 6.17 -15.14
C GLU A 275 -16.84 4.95 -14.31
N ASP A 276 -15.53 4.69 -14.25
CA ASP A 276 -14.98 3.50 -13.61
C ASP A 276 -15.09 3.57 -12.09
N LEU A 277 -14.71 4.71 -11.49
CA LEU A 277 -14.90 4.92 -10.05
C LEU A 277 -16.38 5.11 -9.68
N GLY A 278 -17.23 5.53 -10.61
CA GLY A 278 -18.68 5.64 -10.45
C GLY A 278 -19.42 4.31 -10.59
N ASN A 279 -18.76 3.28 -11.14
CA ASN A 279 -19.37 1.99 -11.41
C ASN A 279 -19.68 1.23 -10.12
N THR A 280 -20.88 0.68 -10.03
CA THR A 280 -21.34 -0.10 -8.87
C THR A 280 -21.55 -1.59 -9.20
N ASP A 281 -21.18 -2.03 -10.40
CA ASP A 281 -21.28 -3.42 -10.84
C ASP A 281 -20.21 -4.27 -10.14
N LEU A 282 -20.63 -5.33 -9.43
CA LEU A 282 -19.74 -6.21 -8.68
C LEU A 282 -18.75 -6.99 -9.54
N GLU A 283 -19.02 -7.13 -10.84
CA GLU A 283 -18.12 -7.81 -11.78
C GLU A 283 -17.10 -6.86 -12.43
N SER A 284 -17.17 -5.56 -12.13
CA SER A 284 -16.20 -4.57 -12.61
C SER A 284 -14.83 -4.77 -11.98
N ALA A 285 -13.77 -4.67 -12.79
CA ALA A 285 -12.40 -4.71 -12.29
C ALA A 285 -12.08 -3.55 -11.33
N GLY A 286 -12.76 -2.40 -11.48
CA GLY A 286 -12.51 -1.15 -10.73
C GLY A 286 -13.13 -1.06 -9.33
N ASN A 287 -13.65 -2.18 -8.81
CA ASN A 287 -14.43 -2.16 -7.56
C ASN A 287 -13.58 -1.89 -6.32
N SER A 288 -12.37 -2.45 -6.28
CA SER A 288 -11.42 -2.21 -5.18
C SER A 288 -10.99 -0.74 -5.16
N GLU A 289 -10.76 -0.16 -6.33
CA GLU A 289 -10.37 1.24 -6.52
C GLU A 289 -11.48 2.17 -6.03
N ARG A 290 -12.75 1.93 -6.41
CA ARG A 290 -13.89 2.69 -5.89
C ARG A 290 -13.99 2.61 -4.36
N ALA A 291 -13.88 1.41 -3.80
CA ALA A 291 -13.94 1.21 -2.35
C ALA A 291 -12.80 1.91 -1.61
N TRP A 292 -11.57 1.80 -2.13
CA TRP A 292 -10.39 2.45 -1.58
C TRP A 292 -10.48 3.97 -1.67
N TYR A 293 -10.90 4.51 -2.82
CA TYR A 293 -11.07 5.95 -3.00
C TYR A 293 -12.13 6.52 -2.04
N TYR A 294 -13.20 5.76 -1.78
CA TYR A 294 -14.16 6.13 -0.75
C TYR A 294 -13.54 6.19 0.65
N GLN A 295 -12.67 5.24 1.03
CA GLN A 295 -11.95 5.28 2.30
C GLN A 295 -10.94 6.44 2.38
N ALA A 296 -10.25 6.75 1.28
CA ALA A 296 -9.42 7.96 1.17
C ALA A 296 -10.26 9.23 1.44
N CYS A 297 -11.44 9.33 0.83
CA CYS A 297 -12.36 10.45 1.01
C CYS A 297 -13.05 10.51 2.39
N THR A 298 -13.06 9.42 3.17
CA THR A 298 -13.86 9.36 4.40
C THR A 298 -13.07 9.11 5.69
N GLU A 299 -11.87 8.54 5.60
CA GLU A 299 -11.07 8.17 6.76
C GLU A 299 -9.60 8.61 6.64
N PHE A 300 -8.96 8.41 5.49
CA PHE A 300 -7.50 8.39 5.45
C PHE A 300 -6.85 9.59 4.77
N GLY A 301 -7.47 10.14 3.74
CA GLY A 301 -6.77 10.97 2.76
C GLY A 301 -5.83 10.10 1.96
N PHE A 302 -4.52 10.33 2.13
CA PHE A 302 -3.43 9.73 1.37
C PHE A 302 -3.35 10.20 -0.09
N PHE A 303 -3.81 11.42 -0.37
CA PHE A 303 -3.65 12.03 -1.68
C PHE A 303 -2.18 12.35 -1.93
N GLN A 304 -1.58 11.71 -2.93
CA GLN A 304 -0.15 11.76 -3.22
C GLN A 304 0.11 12.94 -4.16
N THR A 305 0.35 14.11 -3.57
CA THR A 305 0.46 15.37 -4.33
C THR A 305 1.92 15.72 -4.65
N CYS A 306 2.09 16.70 -5.52
CA CYS A 306 3.38 17.17 -6.02
C CYS A 306 3.49 18.71 -5.95
N GLU A 307 2.66 19.37 -5.14
CA GLU A 307 2.67 20.84 -4.99
C GLU A 307 3.94 21.35 -4.28
N ASP A 308 4.70 20.46 -3.62
CA ASP A 308 6.00 20.77 -3.04
C ASP A 308 7.14 20.67 -4.08
N ALA A 309 8.05 21.65 -4.09
CA ALA A 309 9.14 21.74 -5.06
C ALA A 309 10.16 20.59 -5.01
N SER A 310 10.17 19.80 -3.95
CA SER A 310 11.01 18.59 -3.85
C SER A 310 10.48 17.43 -4.69
N CYS A 311 9.21 17.43 -5.07
CA CYS A 311 8.61 16.39 -5.89
C CYS A 311 9.34 16.28 -7.26
N PRO A 312 9.57 15.06 -7.78
CA PRO A 312 10.25 14.87 -9.06
C PRO A 312 9.32 14.99 -10.29
N PHE A 313 8.02 15.19 -10.08
CA PHE A 313 7.00 15.20 -11.13
C PHE A 313 6.39 16.58 -11.35
N SER A 314 5.25 16.62 -12.05
CA SER A 314 4.49 17.83 -12.33
C SER A 314 3.79 18.38 -11.09
N GLN A 315 3.89 19.70 -10.88
CA GLN A 315 3.15 20.39 -9.81
C GLN A 315 1.63 20.44 -10.04
N THR A 316 1.16 19.97 -11.20
CA THR A 316 -0.27 19.86 -11.51
C THR A 316 -0.97 18.73 -10.74
N LEU A 317 -0.20 17.78 -10.18
CA LEU A 317 -0.70 16.76 -9.25
C LEU A 317 -1.02 17.41 -7.90
N SER A 318 -2.19 18.03 -7.82
CA SER A 318 -2.62 18.85 -6.69
C SER A 318 -3.59 18.13 -5.78
N LEU A 319 -3.69 18.60 -4.53
CA LEU A 319 -4.74 18.14 -3.63
C LEU A 319 -6.13 18.45 -4.19
N HIS A 320 -6.26 19.56 -4.93
CA HIS A 320 -7.54 20.01 -5.49
C HIS A 320 -8.14 18.96 -6.43
N SER A 321 -7.37 18.55 -7.45
CA SER A 321 -7.83 17.61 -8.47
C SER A 321 -8.19 16.24 -7.88
N GLN A 322 -7.40 15.75 -6.93
CA GLN A 322 -7.69 14.46 -6.29
C GLN A 322 -8.91 14.53 -5.34
N THR A 323 -9.10 15.65 -4.63
CA THR A 323 -10.23 15.78 -3.69
C THR A 323 -11.56 16.14 -4.34
N ASP A 324 -11.59 16.63 -5.57
CA ASP A 324 -12.83 16.92 -6.30
C ASP A 324 -13.66 15.65 -6.54
N LEU A 325 -12.99 14.54 -6.87
CA LEU A 325 -13.59 13.22 -7.03
C LEU A 325 -14.38 12.77 -5.79
N CYS A 326 -14.00 13.18 -4.57
CA CYS A 326 -14.74 12.87 -3.35
C CYS A 326 -16.16 13.46 -3.35
N SER A 327 -16.31 14.69 -3.84
CA SER A 327 -17.61 15.36 -3.91
C SER A 327 -18.42 14.85 -5.09
N GLU A 328 -17.79 14.58 -6.23
CA GLU A 328 -18.46 14.14 -7.45
C GLU A 328 -18.97 12.70 -7.40
N LEU A 329 -18.22 11.79 -6.77
CA LEU A 329 -18.55 10.35 -6.76
C LEU A 329 -19.33 9.91 -5.51
N PHE A 330 -19.10 10.57 -4.37
CA PHE A 330 -19.51 10.05 -3.06
C PHE A 330 -20.32 11.03 -2.22
N ASP A 331 -20.68 12.20 -2.76
CA ASP A 331 -21.35 13.28 -2.02
C ASP A 331 -20.58 13.68 -0.74
N VAL A 332 -19.24 13.54 -0.73
CA VAL A 332 -18.38 13.91 0.40
C VAL A 332 -17.77 15.30 0.15
N PRO A 333 -18.24 16.36 0.84
CA PRO A 333 -17.74 17.70 0.59
C PRO A 333 -16.27 17.84 1.01
N ARG A 334 -15.44 18.44 0.17
CA ARG A 334 -14.00 18.66 0.43
C ARG A 334 -13.70 19.34 1.77
N HIS A 335 -14.51 20.32 2.16
CA HIS A 335 -14.35 21.02 3.44
C HIS A 335 -14.53 20.11 4.67
N SER A 336 -15.12 18.92 4.52
CA SER A 336 -15.29 17.95 5.59
C SER A 336 -14.08 17.02 5.79
N LEU A 337 -13.21 16.89 4.79
CA LEU A 337 -12.09 15.93 4.79
C LEU A 337 -11.13 16.13 5.98
N PRO A 338 -10.68 17.36 6.32
CA PRO A 338 -9.77 17.54 7.45
C PRO A 338 -10.34 17.05 8.79
N GLY A 339 -11.64 17.25 9.03
CA GLY A 339 -12.29 16.80 10.26
C GLY A 339 -12.42 15.28 10.36
N ARG A 340 -12.65 14.61 9.22
CA ARG A 340 -12.71 13.15 9.12
C ARG A 340 -11.36 12.50 9.39
N ILE A 341 -10.31 13.03 8.76
CA ILE A 341 -8.93 12.55 8.94
C ILE A 341 -8.44 12.79 10.38
N ALA A 342 -8.75 13.95 10.95
CA ALA A 342 -8.46 14.24 12.35
C ALA A 342 -9.18 13.27 13.30
N PHE A 343 -10.40 12.84 12.97
CA PHE A 343 -11.10 11.80 13.73
C PHE A 343 -10.39 10.45 13.66
N THR A 344 -9.97 10.00 12.47
CA THR A 344 -9.20 8.76 12.29
C THR A 344 -7.93 8.76 13.14
N ASN A 345 -7.11 9.82 13.04
CA ASN A 345 -5.89 9.95 13.81
C ASN A 345 -6.15 9.97 15.31
N LYS A 346 -7.18 10.70 15.77
CA LYS A 346 -7.56 10.72 17.19
C LYS A 346 -8.05 9.36 17.67
N TYR A 347 -8.77 8.63 16.82
CA TYR A 347 -9.32 7.33 17.18
C TYR A 347 -8.21 6.28 17.32
N TYR A 348 -7.21 6.26 16.44
CA TYR A 348 -6.16 5.24 16.42
C TYR A 348 -4.84 5.62 17.09
N GLY A 349 -4.56 6.91 17.26
CA GLY A 349 -3.35 7.40 17.93
C GLY A 349 -2.17 7.71 17.00
N GLU A 350 -2.39 7.77 15.68
CA GLU A 350 -1.39 8.14 14.66
C GLU A 350 -0.03 7.43 14.87
N THR A 351 1.10 8.15 14.85
CA THR A 351 2.44 7.58 15.11
C THR A 351 2.77 7.42 16.60
N HIS A 352 1.88 7.83 17.51
CA HIS A 352 2.03 7.65 18.95
C HIS A 352 0.91 6.75 19.52
N PRO A 353 0.69 5.56 18.95
CA PRO A 353 -0.39 4.71 19.41
C PRO A 353 -0.09 4.23 20.83
N HIS A 354 -1.10 4.28 21.70
CA HIS A 354 -1.04 3.68 23.04
C HIS A 354 -1.21 2.15 22.93
N THR A 355 -0.33 1.52 22.17
CA THR A 355 -0.34 0.09 21.85
C THR A 355 0.89 -0.61 22.41
N ASP A 356 0.69 -1.80 22.94
CA ASP A 356 1.77 -2.72 23.33
C ASP A 356 1.78 -3.94 22.40
N ARG A 357 2.96 -4.54 22.19
CA ARG A 357 3.18 -5.75 21.36
C ARG A 357 2.74 -5.57 19.90
N VAL A 358 3.11 -4.43 19.31
CA VAL A 358 3.00 -4.19 17.87
C VAL A 358 4.40 -3.96 17.33
N LEU A 359 4.84 -4.79 16.40
CA LEU A 359 6.11 -4.63 15.68
C LEU A 359 5.83 -3.91 14.36
N TYR A 360 6.31 -2.68 14.25
CA TYR A 360 6.21 -1.88 13.02
C TYR A 360 7.43 -2.13 12.16
N VAL A 361 7.22 -2.60 10.93
CA VAL A 361 8.29 -2.91 9.99
C VAL A 361 8.17 -1.98 8.80
N ASN A 362 9.26 -1.31 8.40
CA ASN A 362 9.22 -0.36 7.29
C ASN A 362 10.50 -0.46 6.44
N GLY A 363 10.34 -0.34 5.13
CA GLY A 363 11.46 -0.13 4.19
C GLY A 363 11.80 1.35 4.07
N ASP A 364 13.07 1.68 3.80
CA ASP A 364 13.49 3.08 3.69
C ASP A 364 13.22 3.72 2.34
N ILE A 365 13.12 2.92 1.27
CA ILE A 365 12.70 3.39 -0.06
C ILE A 365 11.18 3.27 -0.27
N ASP A 366 10.45 2.67 0.68
CA ASP A 366 8.99 2.65 0.67
C ASP A 366 8.44 4.04 1.04
N PRO A 367 7.73 4.75 0.14
CA PRO A 367 7.20 6.07 0.45
C PRO A 367 6.25 6.11 1.66
N TRP A 368 5.56 5.00 1.96
CA TRP A 368 4.58 4.91 3.04
C TRP A 368 5.19 4.92 4.44
N HIS A 369 6.50 4.70 4.59
CA HIS A 369 7.14 4.72 5.92
C HIS A 369 6.95 6.04 6.66
N LYS A 370 6.71 7.15 5.94
CA LYS A 370 6.43 8.47 6.51
C LYS A 370 5.13 8.55 7.31
N LEU A 371 4.21 7.61 7.11
CA LEU A 371 2.94 7.52 7.81
C LEU A 371 2.89 6.38 8.83
N SER A 372 4.01 5.67 9.00
CA SER A 372 4.16 4.56 9.95
C SER A 372 4.79 5.04 11.27
N VAL A 373 4.90 4.11 12.23
CA VAL A 373 5.66 4.32 13.47
C VAL A 373 7.12 3.95 13.23
N LEU A 374 8.02 4.89 13.49
CA LEU A 374 9.47 4.69 13.39
C LEU A 374 10.12 4.62 14.78
N GLU A 375 11.40 4.23 14.84
CA GLU A 375 12.14 4.11 16.10
C GLU A 375 12.15 5.43 16.90
N GLU A 376 12.09 6.57 16.22
CA GLU A 376 12.07 7.91 16.82
C GLU A 376 10.73 8.30 17.46
N ASP A 377 9.62 7.68 17.04
CA ASP A 377 8.30 7.86 17.63
C ASP A 377 8.11 7.03 18.93
N LEU A 378 8.95 6.00 19.10
CA LEU A 378 8.83 5.05 20.21
C LEU A 378 9.55 5.52 21.47
N ASN A 379 8.95 5.17 22.62
CA ASN A 379 9.58 5.36 23.93
C ASN A 379 10.92 4.61 23.99
N LYS A 380 11.89 5.12 24.77
CA LYS A 380 13.25 4.56 24.88
C LYS A 380 13.30 3.06 25.21
N GLY A 381 12.29 2.52 25.91
CA GLY A 381 12.20 1.11 26.29
C GLY A 381 11.42 0.22 25.33
N SER A 382 11.00 0.74 24.17
CA SER A 382 10.19 0.02 23.18
C SER A 382 10.74 0.18 21.76
N LYS A 383 11.96 0.70 21.60
CA LYS A 383 12.58 0.97 20.28
C LYS A 383 12.72 -0.28 19.41
N ASP A 384 12.89 -1.41 20.07
CA ASP A 384 12.89 -2.77 19.55
C ASP A 384 11.55 -3.20 18.92
N MET A 385 10.49 -2.41 19.07
CA MET A 385 9.21 -2.59 18.37
C MET A 385 9.13 -1.88 17.01
N ALA A 386 10.23 -1.30 16.52
CA ALA A 386 10.36 -0.80 15.15
C ALA A 386 11.53 -1.47 14.44
N VAL A 387 11.31 -1.90 13.19
CA VAL A 387 12.32 -2.45 12.30
C VAL A 387 12.35 -1.60 11.03
N PHE A 388 13.48 -0.93 10.79
CA PHE A 388 13.68 -0.11 9.59
C PHE A 388 14.71 -0.77 8.67
N ILE A 389 14.28 -1.17 7.47
CA ILE A 389 15.02 -2.03 6.57
C ILE A 389 15.61 -1.20 5.42
N LYS A 390 16.93 -1.27 5.29
CA LYS A 390 17.67 -0.53 4.27
C LYS A 390 17.59 -1.18 2.88
N GLY A 391 17.27 -0.36 1.88
CA GLY A 391 17.20 -0.70 0.47
C GLY A 391 16.01 -1.59 0.10
N THR A 392 14.92 -1.58 0.88
CA THR A 392 13.75 -2.41 0.61
C THR A 392 12.49 -1.59 0.47
N ALA A 393 11.60 -2.07 -0.40
CA ALA A 393 10.37 -1.39 -0.76
C ALA A 393 9.20 -1.83 0.13
N HIS A 394 7.99 -1.53 -0.31
CA HIS A 394 6.76 -1.70 0.44
C HIS A 394 6.49 -3.18 0.76
N CYS A 395 6.28 -3.49 2.04
CA CYS A 395 5.96 -4.83 2.54
C CYS A 395 6.97 -5.95 2.17
N ALA A 396 8.22 -5.61 1.85
CA ALA A 396 9.22 -6.58 1.38
C ALA A 396 9.46 -7.75 2.36
N ASP A 397 9.30 -7.52 3.66
CA ASP A 397 9.45 -8.53 4.71
C ASP A 397 8.39 -9.62 4.67
N MET A 398 7.21 -9.35 4.11
CA MET A 398 6.06 -10.27 4.16
C MET A 398 6.16 -11.46 3.21
N SER A 399 6.97 -11.36 2.15
CA SER A 399 7.23 -12.49 1.25
C SER A 399 8.14 -13.54 1.92
N SER A 400 8.05 -14.80 1.51
CA SER A 400 8.97 -15.85 1.96
C SER A 400 10.42 -15.51 1.57
N GLU A 401 11.39 -16.02 2.34
CA GLU A 401 12.81 -15.72 2.09
C GLU A 401 13.30 -16.27 0.73
N ARG A 402 13.93 -15.39 -0.05
CA ARG A 402 14.60 -15.72 -1.31
C ARG A 402 16.12 -15.68 -1.13
N ALA A 403 16.83 -16.54 -1.88
CA ALA A 403 18.29 -16.54 -1.89
C ALA A 403 18.87 -15.18 -2.29
N ALA A 404 18.21 -14.47 -3.22
CA ALA A 404 18.61 -13.17 -3.73
C ALA A 404 18.29 -11.99 -2.79
N ASP A 405 17.56 -12.20 -1.69
CA ASP A 405 17.16 -11.09 -0.82
C ASP A 405 18.37 -10.39 -0.22
N ARG A 406 18.23 -9.06 -0.10
CA ARG A 406 19.24 -8.17 0.48
C ARG A 406 19.58 -8.60 1.91
N PRO A 407 20.85 -8.47 2.35
CA PRO A 407 21.24 -8.84 3.71
C PRO A 407 20.42 -8.16 4.81
N ALA A 408 20.04 -6.88 4.61
CA ALA A 408 19.19 -6.14 5.55
C ALA A 408 17.80 -6.78 5.70
N LEU A 409 17.19 -7.21 4.60
CA LEU A 409 15.89 -7.89 4.60
C LEU A 409 15.94 -9.23 5.35
N LYS A 410 16.98 -10.04 5.12
CA LYS A 410 17.19 -11.30 5.85
C LYS A 410 17.39 -11.10 7.35
N LEU A 411 18.07 -10.02 7.74
CA LEU A 411 18.23 -9.67 9.16
C LEU A 411 16.92 -9.21 9.78
N ALA A 412 16.10 -8.46 9.04
CA ALA A 412 14.79 -8.00 9.49
C ALA A 412 13.83 -9.18 9.71
N ARG A 413 13.73 -10.13 8.77
CA ARG A 413 12.91 -11.34 8.94
C ARG A 413 13.29 -12.15 10.18
N LYS A 414 14.58 -12.32 10.43
CA LYS A 414 15.07 -12.95 11.67
C LYS A 414 14.71 -12.18 12.93
N ALA A 415 14.63 -10.84 12.86
CA ALA A 415 14.18 -10.04 13.99
C ALA A 415 12.68 -10.23 14.24
N ILE A 416 11.87 -10.26 13.18
CA ILE A 416 10.43 -10.53 13.22
C ILE A 416 10.16 -11.92 13.82
N GLU A 417 10.81 -12.96 13.30
CA GLU A 417 10.71 -14.35 13.80
C GLU A 417 11.01 -14.43 15.30
N ARG A 418 12.11 -13.80 15.74
CA ARG A 418 12.49 -13.77 17.16
C ARG A 418 11.43 -13.08 18.00
N GLN A 419 10.87 -11.98 17.52
CA GLN A 419 9.87 -11.23 18.25
C GLN A 419 8.56 -12.02 18.40
N VAL A 420 8.10 -12.67 17.32
CA VAL A 420 6.93 -13.55 17.34
C VAL A 420 7.16 -14.71 18.31
N ALA A 421 8.30 -15.39 18.23
CA ALA A 421 8.65 -16.49 19.13
C ALA A 421 8.72 -16.04 20.61
N MET A 422 9.20 -14.82 20.87
CA MET A 422 9.20 -14.23 22.22
C MET A 422 7.77 -14.02 22.73
N TRP A 423 6.89 -13.41 21.94
CA TRP A 423 5.50 -13.21 22.31
C TRP A 423 4.76 -14.52 22.59
N LEU A 424 4.96 -15.55 21.76
CA LEU A 424 4.37 -16.87 22.00
C LEU A 424 4.84 -17.49 23.33
N LYS A 425 6.12 -17.34 23.67
CA LYS A 425 6.66 -17.79 24.96
C LYS A 425 6.10 -17.00 26.14
N GLU A 426 6.04 -15.69 26.04
CA GLU A 426 5.48 -14.83 27.08
C GLU A 426 4.02 -15.15 27.35
N ALA A 427 3.20 -15.31 26.29
CA ALA A 427 1.80 -15.69 26.41
C ALA A 427 1.64 -17.03 27.15
N ALA A 428 2.47 -18.03 26.80
CA ALA A 428 2.47 -19.31 27.49
C ALA A 428 2.86 -19.20 28.97
N TRP A 429 3.78 -18.29 29.32
CA TRP A 429 4.17 -18.04 30.70
C TRP A 429 3.08 -17.33 31.51
N GLU A 430 2.42 -16.33 30.90
CA GLU A 430 1.30 -15.60 31.52
C GLU A 430 0.12 -16.53 31.89
N LEU A 431 -0.09 -17.61 31.12
CA LEU A 431 -1.13 -18.62 31.41
C LEU A 431 -0.75 -19.63 32.52
N MET A 432 0.53 -19.74 32.86
CA MET A 432 1.01 -20.68 33.89
C MET A 432 1.11 -20.05 35.29
N GLY A 433 1.14 -18.72 35.38
CA GLY A 433 1.20 -17.96 36.64
C GLY A 433 -0.19 -17.54 37.09
#